data_AF-A0A316J9H4-F1
#
_entry.id   AF-A0A316J9H4-F1
#
_cell.length_a   1.000
_cell.length_b   1.000
_cell.length_c   1.000
_cell.angle_alpha   90.00
_cell.angle_beta   90.00
_cell.angle_gamma   90.00
#
_symmetry.space_group_name_H-M   'P 1'
#
loop_
_entity.id
_entity.type
_entity.pdbx_description
1 polymer ?
#
loop_
_entity_poly.entity_id
_entity_poly.type
_entity_poly.pdbx_seq_one_letter_code
_entity_poly.pdbx_strand_id
1 'polypeptide(L)' 'MMIYPVHDLRGRRIGTIMKEDSANPDSRWVAYALHDERKAFPSWEAARNWIEQNADEHR' A
#
# COMPACT_ATOMS: atom_id res chain seq x y z
N MET A 1 -8.25 4.36 -12.25
CA MET A 1 -7.43 4.25 -11.01
C MET A 1 -7.95 3.08 -10.20
N MET A 2 -7.12 2.07 -9.92
CA MET A 2 -7.50 0.90 -9.10
C MET A 2 -6.95 1.07 -7.68
N ILE A 3 -7.81 0.84 -6.68
CA ILE A 3 -7.52 1.03 -5.25
C ILE A 3 -7.71 -0.32 -4.54
N TYR A 4 -6.72 -0.71 -3.73
CA TYR A 4 -6.65 -1.98 -3.03
C TYR A 4 -6.50 -1.73 -1.51
N PRO A 5 -7.56 -1.87 -0.70
CA PRO A 5 -7.44 -1.73 0.74
C PRO A 5 -6.61 -2.88 1.33
N VAL A 6 -5.73 -2.58 2.28
CA VAL A 6 -4.91 -3.57 3.00
C VAL A 6 -5.46 -3.71 4.42
N HIS A 7 -5.67 -4.95 4.85
CA HIS A 7 -6.20 -5.28 6.18
C HIS A 7 -5.20 -6.16 6.95
N ASP A 8 -5.15 -5.99 8.26
CA ASP A 8 -4.45 -6.91 9.16
C ASP A 8 -5.21 -8.25 9.29
N LEU A 9 -4.59 -9.22 9.97
CA LEU A 9 -5.20 -10.53 10.24
C LEU A 9 -6.51 -10.47 11.04
N ARG A 10 -6.83 -9.32 11.65
CA ARG A 10 -8.05 -9.08 12.44
C ARG A 10 -9.12 -8.37 11.60
N GLY A 11 -8.88 -8.14 10.31
CA GLY A 11 -9.78 -7.42 9.41
C GLY A 11 -9.76 -5.90 9.58
N ARG A 12 -8.83 -5.34 10.37
CA ARG A 12 -8.71 -3.88 10.50
C ARG A 12 -7.92 -3.34 9.32
N ARG A 13 -8.43 -2.31 8.66
CA ARG A 13 -7.71 -1.64 7.57
C ARG A 13 -6.44 -1.01 8.14
N ILE A 14 -5.28 -1.31 7.55
CA ILE A 14 -3.96 -0.80 7.95
C ILE A 14 -3.29 0.05 6.86
N GLY A 15 -3.88 0.10 5.67
CA GLY A 15 -3.41 0.96 4.61
C GLY A 15 -4.20 0.80 3.32
N THR A 16 -3.66 1.34 2.24
CA THR A 16 -4.26 1.29 0.90
C THR A 16 -3.17 1.33 -0.14
N ILE A 17 -3.26 0.46 -1.15
CA ILE A 17 -2.36 0.45 -2.29
C ILE A 17 -3.14 0.94 -3.50
N MET A 18 -2.54 1.82 -4.29
CA MET A 18 -3.10 2.37 -5.51
C MET A 18 -2.16 2.10 -6.67
N LYS A 19 -2.70 1.83 -7.85
CA LYS A 19 -1.90 1.73 -9.08
C LYS A 19 -1.88 3.07 -9.79
N GLU A 20 -0.70 3.69 -9.90
CA GLU A 20 -0.52 4.97 -10.59
C GLU A 20 -0.47 4.70 -12.10
N ASP A 21 -1.64 4.90 -12.73
CA ASP A 21 -1.93 4.88 -14.16
C ASP A 21 -1.71 3.55 -14.94
N SER A 22 -2.64 3.30 -15.86
CA SER A 22 -2.67 2.19 -16.81
C SER A 22 -1.90 2.48 -18.10
N ALA A 23 -1.50 3.74 -18.33
CA ALA A 23 -0.78 4.15 -19.54
C ALA A 23 0.74 3.86 -19.50
N ASN A 24 1.29 3.53 -18.33
CA ASN A 24 2.72 3.27 -18.15
C ASN A 24 2.91 1.84 -17.59
N PRO A 25 3.50 0.90 -18.35
CA PRO A 25 3.62 -0.51 -17.94
C PRO A 25 4.54 -0.72 -16.73
N ASP A 26 5.42 0.23 -16.42
CA ASP A 26 6.16 0.33 -15.14
C ASP A 26 5.28 0.93 -14.02
N SER A 27 3.99 0.59 -14.00
CA SER A 27 3.00 1.21 -13.12
C SER A 27 3.45 1.13 -11.66
N ARG A 28 3.79 2.28 -11.08
CA ARG A 28 4.24 2.37 -9.69
C ARG A 28 3.05 2.08 -8.76
N TRP A 29 3.26 1.18 -7.81
CA TRP A 29 2.31 0.85 -6.77
C TRP A 29 2.52 1.83 -5.61
N VAL A 30 1.55 2.69 -5.37
CA VAL A 30 1.63 3.67 -4.30
C VAL A 30 0.92 3.13 -3.07
N ALA A 31 1.68 2.92 -2.01
CA ALA A 31 1.17 2.55 -0.70
C ALA A 31 0.84 3.82 0.11
N TYR A 32 -0.26 3.79 0.83
CA TYR A 32 -0.71 4.78 1.81
C TYR A 32 -0.92 4.06 3.14
N ALA A 33 -0.13 4.40 4.16
CA ALA A 33 -0.33 3.95 5.53
C ALA A 33 -1.39 4.81 6.23
N LEU A 34 -1.88 4.37 7.39
CA LEU A 34 -2.88 5.12 8.16
C LEU A 34 -2.35 6.46 8.73
N HIS A 35 -1.03 6.60 8.88
CA HIS A 35 -0.38 7.78 9.47
C HIS A 35 -0.01 8.84 8.42
N ASP A 36 -0.76 8.94 7.33
CA ASP A 36 -0.52 9.84 6.19
C ASP A 36 0.84 9.64 5.47
N GLU A 37 1.57 8.57 5.81
CA GLU A 37 2.77 8.17 5.08
C GLU A 37 2.40 7.55 3.73
N ARG A 38 3.10 7.97 2.67
CA ARG A 38 2.95 7.38 1.33
C ARG A 38 4.29 7.06 0.71
N LYS A 39 4.35 5.94 -0.02
CA LYS A 39 5.57 5.51 -0.72
C LYS A 39 5.24 4.73 -1.98
N ALA A 40 6.02 4.94 -3.03
CA ALA A 40 5.88 4.26 -4.31
C ALA A 40 6.80 3.04 -4.40
N PHE A 41 6.30 1.96 -5.00
CA PHE A 41 6.97 0.66 -5.09
C PHE A 41 6.88 0.09 -6.51
N PRO A 42 7.87 -0.73 -6.90
CA PRO A 42 7.86 -1.41 -8.20
C PRO A 42 6.85 -2.56 -8.26
N SER A 43 6.35 -3.05 -7.13
CA SER A 43 5.38 -4.16 -7.06
C SER A 43 4.34 -3.96 -5.96
N TRP A 44 3.17 -4.57 -6.14
CA TRP A 44 2.10 -4.58 -5.13
C TRP A 44 2.56 -5.26 -3.84
N GLU A 45 3.33 -6.34 -3.94
CA GLU A 45 3.85 -7.08 -2.79
C GLU A 45 4.81 -6.23 -1.95
N ALA A 46 5.71 -5.46 -2.59
CA ALA A 46 6.59 -4.53 -1.88
C ALA A 46 5.78 -3.42 -1.17
N ALA A 47 4.74 -2.91 -1.82
CA ALA A 47 3.82 -1.94 -1.21
C ALA A 47 3.08 -2.52 0.00
N ARG A 48 2.62 -3.78 -0.08
CA ARG A 48 1.95 -4.48 1.01
C ARG A 48 2.88 -4.74 2.19
N ASN A 49 4.06 -5.30 1.93
CA ASN A 49 5.03 -5.61 2.99
C ASN A 49 5.41 -4.36 3.77
N TRP A 50 5.56 -3.22 3.09
CA TRP A 50 5.82 -1.94 3.75
C TRP A 50 4.64 -1.47 4.61
N ILE A 51 3.40 -1.59 4.14
CA ILE A 51 2.21 -1.26 4.95
C ILE A 51 2.13 -2.14 6.20
N GLU A 52 2.39 -3.44 6.07
CA GLU A 52 2.38 -4.37 7.20
C GLU A 52 3.48 -4.03 8.22
N GLN A 53 4.71 -3.74 7.77
CA GLN A 53 5.80 -3.31 8.64
C GLN A 53 5.50 -2.00 9.36
N ASN A 54 5.03 -0.97 8.63
CA ASN A 54 4.70 0.33 9.22
C ASN A 54 3.55 0.21 10.22
N ALA A 55 2.55 -0.64 9.95
CA ALA A 55 1.46 -0.90 10.89
C ALA A 55 1.93 -1.61 12.17
N ASP A 56 2.94 -2.48 12.09
CA ASP A 56 3.53 -3.13 13.27
C ASP A 56 4.43 -2.17 14.08
N GLU A 57 5.13 -1.24 13.43
CA GLU A 57 5.91 -0.18 14.10
C GLU A 57 5.04 0.79 14.91
N HIS A 58 3.78 0.99 14.50
CA HIS A 58 2.83 1.91 15.14
C HIS A 58 1.79 1.22 16.05
N ARG A 59 1.98 -0.07 16.37
CA ARG A 59 1.06 -0.87 17.20
C ARG A 59 1.38 -0.80 18.69
#